data_AF-A0A838VNN3-F1
#
_entry.id   AF-A0A838VNN3-F1
#
_cell.length_a   1.000
_cell.length_b   1.000
_cell.length_c   1.000
_cell.angle_alpha   90.00
_cell.angle_beta   90.00
_cell.angle_gamma   90.00
#
_symmetry.space_group_name_H-M   'P 1'
#
loop_
_entity.id
_entity.type
_entity.pdbx_description
1 polymer ?
#
loop_
_entity_poly.entity_id
_entity_poly.type
_entity_poly.pdbx_seq_one_letter_code
_entity_poly.pdbx_strand_id
1 'polypeptide(L)'
;IGGYLLWPSREHQRLPNQFATTIDANRVYFQMVIAKYLGRESEENSIQKALHRARLENTNAEASFQRLLSEPHKQRSNLEPLIGTLSSIHQFNYAVTTLAAHLSEWSGHHQLPGLEKFAQQIEGLMVDLTTSVRMGTLPQILPGLEETQNQIAAHLQELHTVRMRELLANQGNTTTKEVVFDYYLVSIEVERITRILTIMHSAISRMYSAEVEGVH
;
A
#
# COMPACT_ATOMS: atom_id res chain seq x y z
N ILE A 1 -8.35 4.61 -50.33
CA ILE A 1 -7.19 5.46 -49.96
C ILE A 1 -7.46 5.91 -48.53
N GLY A 2 -6.91 5.36 -47.45
CA GLY A 2 -5.63 4.68 -47.25
C GLY A 2 -4.85 5.49 -46.21
N GLY A 3 -5.15 5.28 -44.92
CA GLY A 3 -4.56 6.05 -43.81
C GLY A 3 -4.81 5.39 -42.45
N TYR A 4 -4.48 4.10 -42.32
CA TYR A 4 -4.49 3.35 -41.05
C TYR A 4 -3.06 3.03 -40.64
N LEU A 5 -2.25 4.06 -40.33
CA LEU A 5 -0.92 3.86 -39.76
C LEU A 5 -0.48 5.07 -38.94
N LEU A 6 0.15 4.75 -37.80
CA LEU A 6 0.92 5.61 -36.90
C LEU A 6 0.15 6.27 -35.73
N TRP A 7 -0.38 5.45 -34.83
CA TRP A 7 -0.24 5.79 -33.41
C TRP A 7 0.22 4.56 -32.62
N PRO A 8 1.50 4.44 -32.24
CA PRO A 8 1.88 3.54 -31.15
C PRO A 8 1.21 4.11 -29.90
N SER A 9 0.31 3.34 -29.29
CA SER A 9 -0.62 3.76 -28.24
C SER A 9 0.05 4.67 -27.19
N ARG A 10 -0.27 5.97 -27.27
CA ARG A 10 0.22 7.00 -26.34
C ARG A 10 -0.05 6.57 -24.90
N GLU A 11 -1.16 5.87 -24.66
CA GLU A 11 -1.56 5.46 -23.32
C GLU A 11 -0.80 4.25 -22.79
N HIS A 12 -0.38 3.30 -23.63
CA HIS A 12 0.52 2.23 -23.20
C HIS A 12 1.85 2.77 -22.64
N GLN A 13 2.34 3.89 -23.16
CA GLN A 13 3.55 4.56 -22.65
C GLN A 13 3.28 5.46 -21.43
N ARG A 14 2.04 5.93 -21.25
CA ARG A 14 1.67 6.88 -20.18
C ARG A 14 1.16 6.20 -18.93
N LEU A 15 0.49 5.06 -19.05
CA LEU A 15 -0.09 4.35 -17.91
C LEU A 15 0.95 3.95 -16.85
N PRO A 16 2.15 3.41 -17.19
CA PRO A 16 3.18 3.15 -16.20
C PRO A 16 3.58 4.42 -15.43
N ASN A 17 3.81 5.53 -16.14
CA ASN A 17 4.13 6.81 -15.48
C ASN A 17 3.01 7.29 -14.55
N GLN A 18 1.75 7.07 -14.94
CA GLN A 18 0.61 7.38 -14.08
C GLN A 18 0.58 6.47 -12.85
N PHE A 19 0.77 5.15 -13.01
CA PHE A 19 0.86 4.22 -11.89
C PHE A 19 2.00 4.58 -10.93
N ALA A 20 3.19 4.90 -11.43
CA ALA A 20 4.31 5.34 -10.59
C ALA A 20 3.95 6.60 -9.78
N THR A 21 3.31 7.59 -10.42
CA THR A 21 2.85 8.81 -9.73
C THR A 21 1.80 8.50 -8.66
N THR A 22 0.88 7.59 -8.96
CA THR A 22 -0.18 7.19 -8.03
C THR A 22 0.36 6.38 -6.85
N ILE A 23 1.28 5.43 -7.09
CA ILE A 23 1.95 4.66 -6.02
C ILE A 23 2.68 5.63 -5.09
N ASP A 24 3.42 6.60 -5.63
CA ASP A 24 4.14 7.60 -4.84
C ASP A 24 3.21 8.48 -3.99
N ALA A 25 2.09 8.94 -4.54
CA ALA A 25 1.11 9.72 -3.78
C ALA A 25 0.51 8.92 -2.62
N ASN A 26 0.23 7.62 -2.83
CA ASN A 26 -0.26 6.73 -1.79
C ASN A 26 0.83 6.42 -0.74
N ARG A 27 2.09 6.29 -1.14
CA ARG A 27 3.25 6.16 -0.23
C ARG A 27 3.32 7.36 0.72
N VAL A 28 3.27 8.58 0.18
CA VAL A 28 3.29 9.81 0.99
C VAL A 28 2.11 9.85 1.95
N TYR A 29 0.91 9.46 1.51
CA TYR A 29 -0.24 9.39 2.40
C TYR A 29 -0.04 8.39 3.54
N PHE A 30 0.44 7.17 3.24
CA PHE A 30 0.82 6.19 4.26
C PHE A 30 1.83 6.74 5.27
N GLN A 31 2.89 7.41 4.78
CA GLN A 31 3.91 8.01 5.65
C GLN A 31 3.31 9.02 6.64
N MET A 32 2.40 9.88 6.18
CA MET A 32 1.77 10.89 7.05
C MET A 32 0.89 10.25 8.12
N VAL A 33 0.18 9.17 7.78
CA VAL A 33 -0.67 8.43 8.73
C VAL A 33 0.19 7.65 9.72
N ILE A 34 1.18 6.90 9.25
CA ILE A 34 2.02 6.04 10.10
C ILE A 34 2.90 6.85 11.05
N ALA A 35 3.31 8.06 10.65
CA ALA A 35 4.05 8.99 11.52
C ALA A 35 3.29 9.32 12.81
N LYS A 36 1.96 9.43 12.77
CA LYS A 36 1.14 9.66 13.97
C LYS A 36 1.15 8.46 14.92
N TYR A 37 1.05 7.24 14.39
CA TYR A 37 1.17 6.03 15.20
C TYR A 37 2.56 5.88 15.84
N LEU A 38 3.60 6.41 15.19
CA LEU A 38 4.96 6.43 15.71
C LEU A 38 5.25 7.61 16.66
N GLY A 39 4.23 8.42 17.01
CA GLY A 39 4.37 9.56 17.92
C GLY A 39 5.19 10.72 17.34
N ARG A 40 5.32 10.80 16.02
CA ARG A 40 6.09 11.85 15.34
C ARG A 40 5.21 13.07 15.11
N GLU A 41 5.78 14.25 15.33
CA GLU A 41 5.13 15.50 14.99
C GLU A 41 4.98 15.64 13.48
N SER A 42 3.88 16.24 13.06
CA SER A 42 3.64 16.57 11.65
C SER A 42 2.83 17.86 11.58
N GLU A 43 3.01 18.60 10.49
CA GLU A 43 2.25 19.83 10.25
C GLU A 43 0.74 19.61 10.34
N GLU A 44 0.04 20.63 10.82
CA GLU A 44 -1.41 20.67 10.81
C GLU A 44 -1.93 20.48 9.37
N ASN A 45 -2.90 19.57 9.20
CA ASN A 45 -3.48 19.18 7.90
C ASN A 45 -2.57 18.41 6.92
N SER A 46 -1.36 18.01 7.31
CA SER A 46 -0.46 17.18 6.45
C SER A 46 -1.15 15.91 5.92
N ILE A 47 -1.86 15.19 6.79
CA ILE A 47 -2.61 13.97 6.43
C ILE A 47 -3.73 14.28 5.42
N GLN A 48 -4.50 15.35 5.64
CA GLN A 48 -5.61 15.72 4.75
C GLN A 48 -5.12 16.11 3.35
N LYS A 49 -4.03 16.89 3.28
CA LYS A 49 -3.38 17.24 2.00
C LYS A 49 -2.89 15.99 1.28
N ALA A 50 -2.22 15.08 1.98
CA ALA A 50 -1.72 13.84 1.39
C ALA A 50 -2.87 12.92 0.91
N LEU A 51 -3.95 12.81 1.69
CA LEU A 51 -5.17 12.08 1.29
C LEU A 51 -5.79 12.66 0.01
N HIS A 52 -5.92 13.98 -0.08
CA HIS A 52 -6.48 14.63 -1.28
C HIS A 52 -5.61 14.36 -2.51
N ARG A 53 -4.28 14.42 -2.35
CA ARG A 53 -3.34 14.09 -3.41
C ARG A 53 -3.45 12.63 -3.84
N ALA A 54 -3.47 11.69 -2.90
CA ALA A 54 -3.62 10.27 -3.18
C ALA A 54 -4.93 9.97 -3.93
N ARG A 55 -6.05 10.55 -3.49
CA ARG A 55 -7.36 10.42 -4.16
C ARG A 55 -7.33 10.96 -5.59
N LEU A 56 -6.75 12.14 -5.81
CA LEU A 56 -6.62 12.72 -7.13
C LEU A 56 -5.84 11.79 -8.07
N GLU A 57 -4.69 11.29 -7.63
CA GLU A 57 -3.87 10.41 -8.46
C GLU A 57 -4.50 9.02 -8.66
N ASN A 58 -5.31 8.53 -7.71
CA ASN A 58 -6.10 7.31 -7.90
C ASN A 58 -7.13 7.52 -9.02
N THR A 59 -7.85 8.65 -9.03
CA THR A 59 -8.78 8.99 -10.11
C THR A 59 -8.06 9.16 -11.46
N ASN A 60 -6.88 9.77 -11.47
CA ASN A 60 -6.08 9.91 -12.70
C ASN A 60 -5.59 8.56 -13.25
N ALA A 61 -5.20 7.63 -12.37
CA ALA A 61 -4.83 6.26 -12.75
C ALA A 61 -6.01 5.51 -13.36
N GLU A 62 -7.18 5.59 -12.73
CA GLU A 62 -8.41 4.97 -13.25
C GLU A 62 -8.78 5.55 -14.63
N ALA A 63 -8.77 6.88 -14.78
CA ALA A 63 -9.05 7.53 -16.06
C ALA A 63 -8.03 7.14 -17.15
N SER A 64 -6.77 6.95 -16.79
CA SER A 64 -5.73 6.48 -17.72
C SER A 64 -5.94 5.03 -18.13
N PHE A 65 -6.35 4.18 -17.18
CA PHE A 65 -6.68 2.79 -17.45
C PHE A 65 -7.93 2.66 -18.33
N GLN A 66 -8.98 3.45 -18.08
CA GLN A 66 -10.19 3.44 -18.93
C GLN A 66 -9.90 3.91 -20.37
N ARG A 67 -9.02 4.90 -20.53
CA ARG A 67 -8.53 5.31 -21.86
C ARG A 67 -7.80 4.17 -22.57
N LEU A 68 -6.93 3.44 -21.86
CA LEU A 68 -6.27 2.25 -22.39
C LEU A 68 -7.28 1.18 -22.85
N LEU A 69 -8.31 0.89 -22.04
CA LEU A 69 -9.34 -0.09 -22.40
C LEU A 69 -10.15 0.30 -23.64
N SER A 70 -10.24 1.60 -23.91
CA SER A 70 -10.94 2.15 -25.08
C SER A 70 -10.12 2.03 -26.38
N GLU A 71 -8.85 1.60 -26.31
CA GLU A 71 -8.01 1.39 -27.49
C GLU A 71 -8.38 0.11 -28.26
N PRO A 72 -8.14 0.07 -29.60
CA PRO A 72 -8.50 -1.06 -30.45
C PRO A 72 -7.83 -2.39 -30.04
N HIS A 73 -8.59 -3.49 -30.15
CA HIS A 73 -8.23 -4.83 -29.66
C HIS A 73 -6.85 -5.38 -30.08
N LYS A 74 -6.31 -4.96 -31.23
CA LYS A 74 -5.00 -5.44 -31.74
C LYS A 74 -3.78 -4.94 -30.95
N GLN A 75 -3.96 -4.04 -29.98
CA GLN A 75 -2.90 -3.50 -29.12
C GLN A 75 -3.05 -3.91 -27.65
N ARG A 76 -4.09 -4.68 -27.29
CA ARG A 76 -4.31 -5.10 -25.90
C ARG A 76 -3.30 -6.19 -25.51
N SER A 77 -2.20 -5.77 -24.89
CA SER A 77 -1.28 -6.63 -24.12
C SER A 77 -2.04 -7.37 -23.00
N ASN A 78 -1.36 -8.28 -22.28
CA ASN A 78 -1.91 -8.90 -21.08
C ASN A 78 -2.33 -7.82 -20.07
N LEU A 79 -3.64 -7.64 -19.89
CA LEU A 79 -4.22 -6.63 -19.00
C LEU A 79 -4.24 -7.07 -17.53
N GLU A 80 -4.12 -8.37 -17.27
CA GLU A 80 -4.24 -8.93 -15.91
C GLU A 80 -3.26 -8.27 -14.91
N PRO A 81 -1.97 -8.09 -15.23
CA PRO A 81 -1.03 -7.43 -14.32
C PRO A 81 -1.35 -5.93 -14.08
N LEU A 82 -1.91 -5.25 -15.08
CA LEU A 82 -2.35 -3.85 -14.96
C LEU A 82 -3.56 -3.72 -14.05
N ILE A 83 -4.53 -4.64 -14.20
CA ILE A 83 -5.71 -4.72 -13.32
C ILE A 83 -5.29 -5.03 -11.89
N GLY A 84 -4.37 -5.98 -11.71
CA GLY A 84 -3.81 -6.33 -10.40
C GLY A 84 -3.15 -5.13 -9.73
N THR A 85 -2.33 -4.38 -10.47
CA THR A 85 -1.66 -3.17 -9.98
C THR A 85 -2.66 -2.10 -9.56
N LEU A 86 -3.64 -1.76 -10.42
CA LEU A 86 -4.65 -0.75 -10.12
C LEU A 86 -5.52 -1.16 -8.91
N SER A 87 -5.93 -2.42 -8.84
CA SER A 87 -6.71 -2.95 -7.71
C SER A 87 -5.92 -2.86 -6.40
N SER A 88 -4.64 -3.24 -6.41
CA SER A 88 -3.79 -3.13 -5.22
C SER A 88 -3.60 -1.67 -4.77
N ILE A 89 -3.48 -0.72 -5.71
CA ILE A 89 -3.40 0.72 -5.38
C ILE A 89 -4.65 1.16 -4.59
N HIS A 90 -5.84 0.81 -5.09
CA HIS A 90 -7.09 1.16 -4.41
C HIS A 90 -7.19 0.50 -3.04
N GLN A 91 -6.90 -0.80 -2.95
CA GLN A 91 -6.94 -1.55 -1.70
C GLN A 91 -5.96 -0.98 -0.66
N PHE A 92 -4.76 -0.59 -1.09
CA PHE A 92 -3.78 0.07 -0.23
C PHE A 92 -4.31 1.41 0.29
N ASN A 93 -4.83 2.27 -0.60
CA ASN A 93 -5.43 3.54 -0.19
C ASN A 93 -6.55 3.36 0.85
N TYR A 94 -7.40 2.33 0.69
CA TYR A 94 -8.45 2.00 1.64
C TYR A 94 -7.88 1.59 2.99
N ALA A 95 -6.90 0.67 3.03
CA ALA A 95 -6.24 0.24 4.26
C ALA A 95 -5.63 1.43 5.03
N VAL A 96 -4.93 2.32 4.32
CA VAL A 96 -4.36 3.55 4.91
C VAL A 96 -5.45 4.50 5.40
N THR A 97 -6.58 4.59 4.69
CA THR A 97 -7.72 5.41 5.13
C THR A 97 -8.40 4.84 6.38
N THR A 98 -8.48 3.51 6.52
CA THR A 98 -8.94 2.87 7.75
C THR A 98 -8.03 3.23 8.92
N LEU A 99 -6.71 3.13 8.73
CA LEU A 99 -5.72 3.56 9.73
C LEU A 99 -5.88 5.04 10.08
N ALA A 100 -6.10 5.91 9.09
CA ALA A 100 -6.28 7.34 9.32
C ALA A 100 -7.56 7.66 10.10
N ALA A 101 -8.66 6.96 9.83
CA ALA A 101 -9.92 7.13 10.55
C ALA A 101 -9.79 6.72 12.02
N HIS A 102 -9.04 5.66 12.29
CA HIS A 102 -8.79 5.18 13.65
C HIS A 102 -7.92 6.10 14.49
N LEU A 103 -7.20 7.05 13.89
CA LEU A 103 -6.41 8.02 14.66
C LEU A 103 -7.25 8.85 15.65
N SER A 104 -8.56 8.98 15.45
CA SER A 104 -9.43 9.66 16.42
C SER A 104 -9.72 8.85 17.69
N GLU A 105 -9.57 7.52 17.61
CA GLU A 105 -9.78 6.59 18.72
C GLU A 105 -8.46 6.14 19.35
N TRP A 106 -7.33 6.37 18.66
CA TRP A 106 -5.99 6.03 19.09
C TRP A 106 -5.56 6.84 20.32
N SER A 107 -5.20 6.15 21.41
CA SER A 107 -4.79 6.83 22.66
C SER A 107 -3.38 7.43 22.58
N GLY A 108 -2.48 6.86 21.78
CA GLY A 108 -1.11 7.35 21.60
C GLY A 108 -0.16 7.12 22.78
N HIS A 109 -0.61 6.44 23.83
CA HIS A 109 0.21 6.26 25.04
C HIS A 109 1.27 5.17 24.92
N HIS A 110 1.16 4.26 23.95
CA HIS A 110 2.02 3.09 23.85
C HIS A 110 2.54 2.88 22.43
N GLN A 111 3.81 2.51 22.29
CA GLN A 111 4.43 2.21 21.00
C GLN A 111 4.29 0.73 20.63
N LEU A 112 3.79 0.46 19.42
CA LEU A 112 3.67 -0.91 18.90
C LEU A 112 5.06 -1.41 18.44
N PRO A 113 5.64 -2.43 19.10
CA PRO A 113 6.93 -2.99 18.70
C PRO A 113 6.88 -3.49 17.25
N GLY A 114 7.94 -3.22 16.48
CA GLY A 114 8.04 -3.63 15.08
C GLY A 114 7.35 -2.70 14.07
N LEU A 115 6.46 -1.80 14.50
CA LEU A 115 5.74 -0.89 13.60
C LEU A 115 6.67 0.05 12.82
N GLU A 116 7.72 0.56 13.47
CA GLU A 116 8.70 1.44 12.81
C GLU A 116 9.46 0.71 11.71
N LYS A 117 9.94 -0.51 12.00
CA LYS A 117 10.61 -1.36 11.02
C LYS A 117 9.68 -1.70 9.86
N PHE A 118 8.42 -2.02 10.17
CA PHE A 118 7.40 -2.26 9.15
C PHE A 118 7.24 -1.03 8.24
N ALA A 119 7.05 0.15 8.82
CA ALA A 119 6.91 1.40 8.07
C ALA A 119 8.10 1.67 7.14
N GLN A 120 9.34 1.42 7.60
CA GLN A 120 10.55 1.55 6.79
C GLN A 120 10.60 0.55 5.63
N GLN A 121 10.17 -0.69 5.84
CA GLN A 121 10.13 -1.71 4.78
C GLN A 121 9.08 -1.37 3.71
N ILE A 122 7.89 -0.92 4.13
CA ILE A 122 6.83 -0.47 3.23
C ILE A 122 7.30 0.74 2.42
N GLU A 123 7.98 1.68 3.07
CA GLU A 123 8.55 2.84 2.42
C GLU A 123 9.54 2.46 1.32
N GLY A 124 10.53 1.63 1.66
CA GLY A 124 11.53 1.16 0.69
C GLY A 124 10.90 0.41 -0.48
N LEU A 125 9.93 -0.48 -0.20
CA LEU A 125 9.21 -1.22 -1.23
C LEU A 125 8.43 -0.28 -2.16
N MET A 126 7.68 0.68 -1.63
CA MET A 126 6.89 1.60 -2.46
C MET A 126 7.76 2.51 -3.34
N VAL A 127 8.93 2.93 -2.84
CA VAL A 127 9.95 3.65 -3.64
C VAL A 127 10.48 2.76 -4.77
N ASP A 128 10.80 1.50 -4.47
CA ASP A 128 11.29 0.54 -5.46
C ASP A 128 10.23 0.25 -6.54
N LEU A 129 8.98 -0.01 -6.15
CA LEU A 129 7.87 -0.20 -7.10
C LEU A 129 7.65 1.02 -7.97
N THR A 130 7.70 2.22 -7.39
CA THR A 130 7.58 3.49 -8.14
C THR A 130 8.69 3.62 -9.18
N THR A 131 9.93 3.32 -8.79
CA THR A 131 11.11 3.42 -9.67
C THR A 131 11.01 2.38 -10.79
N SER A 132 10.68 1.15 -10.44
CA SER A 132 10.56 0.02 -11.36
C SER A 132 9.50 0.26 -12.43
N VAL A 133 8.32 0.74 -12.02
CA VAL A 133 7.24 1.07 -12.95
C VAL A 133 7.61 2.24 -13.87
N ARG A 134 8.34 3.24 -13.35
CA ARG A 134 8.78 4.41 -14.13
C ARG A 134 9.86 4.05 -15.15
N MET A 135 10.77 3.17 -14.79
CA MET A 135 11.91 2.76 -15.62
C MET A 135 11.61 1.56 -16.52
N GLY A 136 10.49 0.87 -16.30
CA GLY A 136 10.15 -0.36 -17.02
C GLY A 136 11.06 -1.54 -16.64
N THR A 137 11.45 -1.63 -15.37
CA THR A 137 12.37 -2.65 -14.87
C THR A 137 11.68 -3.56 -13.86
N LEU A 138 12.26 -4.74 -13.62
CA LEU A 138 11.81 -5.60 -12.53
C LEU A 138 12.06 -4.94 -11.18
N PRO A 139 11.10 -5.05 -10.24
CA PRO A 139 11.31 -4.62 -8.85
C PRO A 139 12.34 -5.50 -8.15
N GLN A 140 12.95 -4.94 -7.12
CA GLN A 140 13.86 -5.69 -6.24
C GLN A 140 13.13 -6.80 -5.50
N ILE A 141 13.91 -7.69 -4.88
CA ILE A 141 13.37 -8.77 -4.06
C ILE A 141 12.51 -8.18 -2.94
N LEU A 142 11.32 -8.74 -2.75
CA LEU A 142 10.38 -8.30 -1.72
C LEU A 142 11.08 -8.32 -0.34
N PRO A 143 11.04 -7.22 0.43
CA PRO A 143 11.59 -7.23 1.78
C PRO A 143 10.80 -8.22 2.64
N GLY A 144 11.42 -8.72 3.72
CA GLY A 144 10.79 -9.64 4.68
C GLY A 144 9.67 -8.98 5.50
N LEU A 145 8.55 -8.62 4.86
CA LEU A 145 7.37 -8.00 5.47
C LEU A 145 6.65 -9.00 6.37
N GLU A 146 6.53 -10.26 5.93
CA GLU A 146 5.89 -11.34 6.70
C GLU A 146 6.56 -11.55 8.06
N GLU A 147 7.89 -11.47 8.12
CA GLU A 147 8.62 -11.61 9.38
C GLU A 147 8.28 -10.49 10.37
N THR A 148 8.27 -9.23 9.90
CA THR A 148 7.89 -8.10 10.76
C THR A 148 6.40 -8.13 11.13
N GLN A 149 5.53 -8.56 10.22
CA GLN A 149 4.12 -8.80 10.51
C GLN A 149 3.95 -9.87 11.61
N ASN A 150 4.67 -10.98 11.52
CA ASN A 150 4.62 -12.06 12.51
C ASN A 150 5.10 -11.58 13.89
N GLN A 151 6.11 -10.71 13.93
CA GLN A 151 6.57 -10.08 15.19
C GLN A 151 5.47 -9.21 15.83
N ILE A 152 4.78 -8.40 15.03
CA ILE A 152 3.66 -7.57 15.50
C ILE A 152 2.50 -8.45 16.00
N ALA A 153 2.15 -9.50 15.25
CA ALA A 153 1.09 -10.43 15.61
C ALA A 153 1.41 -11.20 16.90
N ALA A 154 2.66 -11.67 17.06
CA ALA A 154 3.12 -12.35 18.27
C ALA A 154 3.01 -11.44 19.50
N HIS A 155 3.40 -10.17 19.38
CA HIS A 155 3.26 -9.22 20.48
C HIS A 155 1.81 -9.00 20.89
N LEU A 156 0.89 -8.85 19.93
CA LEU A 156 -0.54 -8.72 20.22
C LEU A 156 -1.09 -9.99 20.90
N GLN A 157 -0.61 -11.17 20.50
CA GLN A 157 -1.00 -12.44 21.12
C GLN A 157 -0.54 -12.55 22.58
N GLU A 158 0.67 -12.06 22.90
CA GLU A 158 1.15 -11.96 24.27
C GLU A 158 0.25 -11.03 25.11
N LEU A 159 -0.11 -9.86 24.57
CA LEU A 159 -1.01 -8.92 25.23
C LEU A 159 -2.42 -9.52 25.46
N HIS A 160 -2.96 -10.24 24.49
CA HIS A 160 -4.22 -10.98 24.67
C HIS A 160 -4.12 -12.04 25.77
N THR A 161 -2.99 -12.74 25.86
CA THR A 161 -2.76 -13.74 26.90
C THR A 161 -2.74 -13.09 28.30
N VAL A 162 -2.07 -11.94 28.44
CA VAL A 162 -2.08 -11.16 29.69
C VAL A 162 -3.50 -10.69 29.99
N ARG A 163 -4.21 -10.16 29.00
CA ARG A 163 -5.58 -9.67 29.17
C ARG A 163 -6.54 -10.76 29.64
N MET A 164 -6.41 -11.97 29.12
CA MET A 164 -7.22 -13.11 29.56
C MET A 164 -6.96 -13.46 31.04
N ARG A 165 -5.70 -13.39 31.51
CA ARG A 165 -5.37 -13.61 32.93
C ARG A 165 -5.97 -12.54 33.83
N GLU A 166 -5.92 -11.28 33.42
CA GLU A 166 -6.53 -10.16 34.16
C GLU A 166 -8.04 -10.33 34.30
N LEU A 167 -8.72 -10.73 33.23
CA LEU A 167 -10.17 -10.99 33.25
C LEU A 167 -10.53 -12.13 34.21
N LEU A 168 -9.74 -13.22 34.22
CA LEU A 168 -9.91 -14.31 35.19
C LEU A 168 -9.67 -13.87 36.63
N ALA A 169 -8.82 -12.86 36.85
CA ALA A 169 -8.56 -12.24 38.14
C ALA A 169 -9.53 -11.11 38.51
N ASN A 170 -10.62 -10.91 37.74
CA ASN A 170 -11.60 -9.81 37.89
C ASN A 170 -10.99 -8.40 37.81
N GLN A 171 -9.88 -8.24 37.09
CA GLN A 171 -9.23 -6.94 36.86
C GLN A 171 -9.76 -6.30 35.57
N GLY A 172 -10.83 -5.50 35.71
CA GLY A 172 -11.59 -4.96 34.58
C GLY A 172 -10.93 -3.81 33.82
N ASN A 173 -10.28 -2.87 34.52
CA ASN A 173 -9.68 -1.66 33.94
C ASN A 173 -8.17 -1.67 34.17
N THR A 174 -7.43 -2.05 33.13
CA THR A 174 -5.98 -2.23 33.15
C THR A 174 -5.36 -1.57 31.93
N THR A 175 -4.10 -1.18 32.02
CA THR A 175 -3.33 -0.66 30.88
C THR A 175 -3.32 -1.63 29.71
N THR A 176 -3.26 -2.95 29.97
CA THR A 176 -3.32 -3.99 28.93
C THR A 176 -4.59 -3.95 28.10
N LYS A 177 -5.75 -3.62 28.71
CA LYS A 177 -7.02 -3.47 27.98
C LYS A 177 -6.94 -2.35 26.94
N GLU A 178 -6.40 -1.21 27.33
CA GLU A 178 -6.26 -0.03 26.46
C GLU A 178 -5.28 -0.31 25.32
N VAL A 179 -4.12 -0.92 25.64
CA VAL A 179 -3.10 -1.30 24.65
C VAL A 179 -3.65 -2.30 23.61
N VAL A 180 -4.38 -3.33 24.06
CA VAL A 180 -4.99 -4.32 23.15
C VAL A 180 -5.99 -3.66 22.21
N PHE A 181 -6.83 -2.74 22.72
CA PHE A 181 -7.81 -2.04 21.90
C PHE A 181 -7.13 -1.16 20.85
N ASP A 182 -6.15 -0.35 21.27
CA ASP A 182 -5.36 0.52 20.39
C ASP A 182 -4.68 -0.28 19.26
N TYR A 183 -4.17 -1.48 19.56
CA TYR A 183 -3.31 -2.23 18.63
C TYR A 183 -4.06 -3.16 17.69
N TYR A 184 -5.29 -3.53 18.04
CA TYR A 184 -6.07 -4.51 17.28
C TYR A 184 -6.24 -4.09 15.83
N LEU A 185 -6.76 -2.89 15.56
CA LEU A 185 -6.96 -2.42 14.19
C LEU A 185 -5.63 -2.26 13.44
N VAL A 186 -4.60 -1.75 14.11
CA VAL A 186 -3.27 -1.55 13.51
C VAL A 186 -2.71 -2.89 13.04
N SER A 187 -2.83 -3.96 13.83
CA SER A 187 -2.38 -5.30 13.44
C SER A 187 -3.11 -5.85 12.21
N ILE A 188 -4.43 -5.64 12.12
CA ILE A 188 -5.26 -6.09 10.99
C ILE A 188 -4.83 -5.39 9.72
N GLU A 189 -4.67 -4.07 9.78
CA GLU A 189 -4.28 -3.29 8.60
C GLU A 189 -2.81 -3.52 8.22
N VAL A 190 -1.92 -3.83 9.16
CA VAL A 190 -0.54 -4.29 8.86
C VAL A 190 -0.58 -5.59 8.03
N GLU A 191 -1.32 -6.61 8.48
CA GLU A 191 -1.49 -7.86 7.73
C GLU A 191 -2.06 -7.61 6.33
N ARG A 192 -3.12 -6.79 6.27
CA ARG A 192 -3.77 -6.45 5.01
C ARG A 192 -2.83 -5.74 4.05
N ILE A 193 -2.06 -4.76 4.54
CA ILE A 193 -1.08 -4.01 3.74
C ILE A 193 0.01 -4.94 3.23
N THR A 194 0.56 -5.83 4.06
CA THR A 194 1.54 -6.83 3.62
C THR A 194 1.02 -7.62 2.43
N ARG A 195 -0.19 -8.18 2.56
CA ARG A 195 -0.81 -8.96 1.49
C ARG A 195 -1.02 -8.14 0.21
N ILE A 196 -1.54 -6.92 0.33
CA ILE A 196 -1.80 -6.03 -0.81
C ILE A 196 -0.51 -5.73 -1.57
N LEU A 197 0.58 -5.43 -0.86
CA LEU A 197 1.85 -5.09 -1.48
C LEU A 197 2.57 -6.30 -2.06
N THR A 198 2.45 -7.49 -1.46
CA THR A 198 2.93 -8.74 -2.08
C THR A 198 2.22 -8.99 -3.42
N ILE A 199 0.91 -8.76 -3.49
CA ILE A 199 0.14 -8.87 -4.74
C ILE A 199 0.58 -7.79 -5.75
N MET A 200 0.75 -6.55 -5.29
CA MET A 200 1.20 -5.43 -6.15
C MET A 200 2.58 -5.70 -6.74
N HIS A 201 3.53 -6.15 -5.92
CA HIS A 201 4.88 -6.53 -6.34
C HIS A 201 4.84 -7.65 -7.38
N SER A 202 4.03 -8.68 -7.14
CA SER A 202 3.88 -9.80 -8.08
C SER A 202 3.25 -9.35 -9.40
N ALA A 203 2.25 -8.46 -9.36
CA ALA A 203 1.61 -7.92 -10.56
C ALA A 203 2.60 -7.07 -11.37
N ILE A 204 3.32 -6.15 -10.73
CA ILE A 204 4.35 -5.32 -11.36
C ILE A 204 5.48 -6.18 -11.93
N SER A 205 5.92 -7.23 -11.23
CA SER A 205 6.91 -8.17 -11.74
C SER A 205 6.43 -8.83 -13.03
N ARG A 206 5.18 -9.32 -13.07
CA ARG A 206 4.59 -9.92 -14.28
C ARG A 206 4.43 -8.94 -15.44
N MET A 207 4.23 -7.64 -15.18
CA MET A 207 4.21 -6.62 -16.23
C MET A 207 5.51 -6.60 -17.03
N TYR A 208 6.65 -6.74 -16.35
CA TYR A 208 7.97 -6.58 -16.96
C TYR A 208 8.71 -7.89 -17.24
N SER A 209 8.30 -9.02 -16.66
CA SER A 209 8.83 -10.34 -17.03
C SER A 209 8.43 -10.75 -18.46
N ALA A 210 7.22 -10.41 -18.91
CA ALA A 210 6.72 -10.77 -20.24
C ALA A 210 7.40 -9.99 -21.38
N GLU A 211 7.95 -8.81 -21.11
CA GLU A 211 8.70 -8.02 -22.09
C GLU A 211 10.11 -8.57 -22.35
N VAL A 212 10.67 -9.32 -21.39
CA VAL A 212 12.01 -9.93 -21.52
C VAL A 212 11.98 -11.21 -22.37
N GLU A 213 10.88 -11.97 -22.34
CA GLU A 213 10.73 -13.21 -23.12
C GLU A 213 10.38 -12.96 -24.61
N GLY A 214 9.85 -11.77 -24.96
CA GLY A 214 9.46 -11.39 -26.32
C GLY A 214 10.60 -10.89 -27.23
N VAL A 215 11.86 -10.98 -26.79
CA VAL A 215 13.06 -10.49 -27.50
C VAL A 215 13.82 -11.63 -28.23
N HIS A 216 13.24 -12.82 -28.33
CA HIS A 216 13.85 -13.96 -29.05
C HIS A 216 13.08 -14.38 -30.30
#